data_AF-X1MYJ2-F1
#
_entry.id   AF-X1MYJ2-F1
#
_cell.length_a   1.000
_cell.length_b   1.000
_cell.length_c   1.000
_cell.angle_alpha   90.00
_cell.angle_beta   90.00
_cell.angle_gamma   90.00
#
_symmetry.space_group_name_H-M   'P 1'
#
loop_
_entity.id
_entity.type
_entity.pdbx_description
1 polymer ?
#
loop_
_entity_poly.entity_id
_entity_poly.type
_entity_poly.pdbx_seq_one_letter_code
_entity_poly.pdbx_strand_id
1 'polypeptide(L)'
;NMGSGNNAIWTSDPININGRTDVGISMQLASYGTGNGFENSGGALDYIRAEYNVDGSGWNTLANGDWTGAVGGLTGAASNAYNALIATATGLNGNSLQVRISMRTTAADEIYQIDNILVSEEFSGTMPVIVSPNDPNSVINNLQYGVNTFMWTITHPTCPATRSTVDVNRVFSPVADAGAGGSECDFTFDLNATASVLVPNQDNYVAGWTQTAGPGAVSSWGAGQDQPVTTVTVDSYGTYEFTWTESNGPGALCTDDSTIAVNFYRQPVANAGANGEAC
;
A
#
# COMPACT_ATOMS: atom_id res chain seq x y z
N ASN A 1 27.17 6.94 17.70
CA ASN A 1 28.60 6.68 17.87
C ASN A 1 28.74 5.55 18.89
N MET A 2 29.25 4.40 18.47
CA MET A 2 29.23 3.15 19.26
C MET A 2 30.58 2.81 19.88
N GLY A 3 31.59 3.65 19.63
CA GLY A 3 32.97 3.38 19.98
C GLY A 3 33.60 2.30 19.09
N SER A 4 34.91 2.41 18.90
CA SER A 4 35.76 1.48 18.13
C SER A 4 35.57 0.02 18.57
N GLY A 5 35.34 -0.88 17.61
CA GLY A 5 35.39 -2.33 17.79
C GLY A 5 34.09 -3.00 18.23
N ASN A 6 33.01 -2.24 18.44
CA ASN A 6 31.72 -2.76 18.88
C ASN A 6 30.76 -3.04 17.72
N ASN A 7 29.97 -4.10 17.85
CA ASN A 7 28.83 -4.37 16.97
C ASN A 7 27.57 -3.76 17.58
N ALA A 8 26.74 -3.09 16.80
CA ALA A 8 25.35 -2.86 17.16
C ALA A 8 24.41 -3.57 16.22
N ILE A 9 23.31 -4.00 16.82
CA ILE A 9 22.21 -4.63 16.15
C ILE A 9 20.95 -3.92 16.64
N TRP A 10 20.24 -3.29 15.73
CA TRP A 10 18.87 -2.86 15.95
C TRP A 10 17.94 -3.84 15.25
N THR A 11 16.87 -4.25 15.92
CA THR A 11 15.82 -5.11 15.34
C THR A 11 14.48 -4.47 15.66
N SER A 12 13.60 -4.39 14.67
CA SER A 12 12.24 -3.91 14.86
C SER A 12 11.40 -4.91 15.64
N ASP A 13 10.34 -4.41 16.27
CA ASP A 13 9.21 -5.27 16.63
C ASP A 13 8.60 -5.89 15.36
N PRO A 14 7.88 -7.03 15.49
CA PRO A 14 7.10 -7.60 14.40
C PRO A 14 6.08 -6.62 13.84
N ILE A 15 6.17 -6.37 12.53
CA ILE A 15 5.23 -5.57 11.75
C ILE A 15 4.20 -6.52 11.16
N ASN A 16 2.92 -6.31 11.45
CA ASN A 16 1.85 -7.12 10.88
C ASN A 16 1.67 -6.81 9.39
N ILE A 17 1.84 -7.82 8.55
CA ILE A 17 1.63 -7.75 7.10
C ILE A 17 0.57 -8.76 6.62
N ASN A 18 -0.19 -9.37 7.53
CA ASN A 18 -1.27 -10.31 7.19
C ASN A 18 -2.32 -9.64 6.28
N GLY A 19 -2.68 -10.34 5.20
CA GLY A 19 -3.67 -9.85 4.23
C GLY A 19 -3.14 -8.73 3.33
N ARG A 20 -1.86 -8.35 3.45
CA ARG A 20 -1.20 -7.38 2.57
C ARG A 20 -0.46 -8.13 1.46
N THR A 21 -0.45 -7.57 0.26
CA THR A 21 0.30 -8.09 -0.88
C THR A 21 1.32 -7.09 -1.37
N ASP A 22 2.40 -7.59 -1.97
CA ASP A 22 3.47 -6.77 -2.53
C ASP A 22 4.05 -5.75 -1.53
N VAL A 23 4.26 -6.21 -0.28
CA VAL A 23 4.90 -5.37 0.74
C VAL A 23 6.35 -5.12 0.34
N GLY A 24 6.77 -3.88 0.45
CA GLY A 24 8.15 -3.47 0.25
C GLY A 24 8.75 -2.76 1.45
N ILE A 25 10.07 -2.79 1.50
CA ILE A 25 10.92 -2.11 2.48
C ILE A 25 11.88 -1.24 1.69
N SER A 26 12.09 -0.02 2.17
CA SER A 26 13.22 0.79 1.74
C SER A 26 13.84 1.54 2.91
N MET A 27 15.13 1.81 2.80
CA MET A 27 15.84 2.66 3.75
C MET A 27 17.04 3.30 3.07
N GLN A 28 17.44 4.45 3.57
CA GLN A 28 18.63 5.16 3.12
C GLN A 28 19.81 4.80 4.01
N LEU A 29 20.89 4.34 3.38
CA LEU A 29 22.15 4.02 4.03
C LEU A 29 23.22 5.03 3.61
N ALA A 30 23.98 5.51 4.58
CA ALA A 30 25.13 6.37 4.37
C ALA A 30 26.25 6.07 5.37
N SER A 31 27.46 6.52 5.03
CA SER A 31 28.63 6.42 5.90
C SER A 31 29.39 7.73 5.92
N TYR A 32 29.89 8.12 7.09
CA TYR A 32 30.71 9.30 7.31
C TYR A 32 31.94 8.93 8.13
N GLY A 33 33.11 9.39 7.69
CA GLY A 33 34.38 9.17 8.39
C GLY A 33 35.40 10.24 8.02
N THR A 34 36.18 10.68 9.00
CA THR A 34 37.39 11.50 8.77
C THR A 34 38.64 10.62 8.85
N GLY A 35 39.73 10.94 8.16
CA GLY A 35 40.99 10.20 8.34
C GLY A 35 41.07 8.82 7.66
N ASN A 36 41.64 7.82 8.37
CA ASN A 36 41.84 6.45 7.89
C ASN A 36 40.46 5.87 7.53
N GLY A 37 40.13 5.78 6.25
CA GLY A 37 38.78 5.47 5.82
C GLY A 37 38.39 4.02 6.10
N PHE A 38 37.08 3.79 6.27
CA PHE A 38 36.44 2.52 6.61
C PHE A 38 37.10 1.25 6.07
N GLU A 39 37.35 0.32 6.98
CA GLU A 39 38.11 -0.89 6.77
C GLU A 39 37.22 -1.93 6.09
N ASN A 40 37.53 -2.26 4.85
CA ASN A 40 36.69 -3.13 4.03
C ASN A 40 37.12 -4.61 4.02
N SER A 41 38.07 -5.01 4.87
CA SER A 41 38.57 -6.40 4.90
C SER A 41 39.24 -6.78 6.23
N GLY A 42 39.43 -8.09 6.44
CA GLY A 42 40.19 -8.63 7.57
C GLY A 42 39.47 -8.56 8.93
N GLY A 43 40.23 -8.67 10.03
CA GLY A 43 39.69 -8.68 11.39
C GLY A 43 39.15 -7.34 11.89
N ALA A 44 39.49 -6.26 11.17
CA ALA A 44 39.03 -4.90 11.41
C ALA A 44 37.87 -4.48 10.48
N LEU A 45 37.16 -5.43 9.87
CA LEU A 45 36.08 -5.16 8.93
C LEU A 45 34.98 -4.27 9.54
N ASP A 46 34.81 -3.09 8.96
CA ASP A 46 33.65 -2.23 9.15
C ASP A 46 32.56 -2.63 8.19
N TYR A 47 31.32 -2.62 8.65
CA TYR A 47 30.20 -2.93 7.80
C TYR A 47 28.90 -2.32 8.29
N ILE A 48 27.97 -2.19 7.37
CA ILE A 48 26.55 -2.04 7.64
C ILE A 48 25.79 -3.10 6.83
N ARG A 49 24.82 -3.73 7.49
CA ARG A 49 23.95 -4.74 6.90
C ARG A 49 22.50 -4.50 7.29
N ALA A 50 21.65 -4.29 6.29
CA ALA A 50 20.20 -4.21 6.40
C ALA A 50 19.58 -5.54 5.96
N GLU A 51 18.75 -6.12 6.83
CA GLU A 51 18.11 -7.41 6.64
C GLU A 51 16.62 -7.34 6.98
N TYR A 52 15.86 -8.29 6.43
CA TYR A 52 14.46 -8.50 6.73
C TYR A 52 14.17 -9.98 7.01
N ASN A 53 13.11 -10.26 7.74
CA ASN A 53 12.63 -11.61 8.02
C ASN A 53 11.11 -11.65 7.92
N VAL A 54 10.59 -12.50 7.04
CA VAL A 54 9.16 -12.74 6.88
C VAL A 54 8.80 -14.03 7.61
N ASP A 55 7.81 -13.96 8.50
CA ASP A 55 7.26 -15.09 9.24
C ASP A 55 8.29 -15.93 10.02
N GLY A 56 9.42 -15.32 10.39
CA GLY A 56 10.50 -16.02 11.11
C GLY A 56 11.26 -17.03 10.24
N SER A 57 11.09 -17.01 8.91
CA SER A 57 11.73 -17.94 7.96
C SER A 57 13.25 -17.80 7.87
N GLY A 58 13.80 -16.66 8.30
CA GLY A 58 15.23 -16.38 8.28
C GLY A 58 15.54 -14.97 7.83
N TRP A 59 16.74 -14.50 8.15
CA TRP A 59 17.19 -13.16 7.76
C TRP A 59 17.67 -13.17 6.31
N ASN A 60 17.05 -12.33 5.50
CA ASN A 60 17.39 -12.06 4.11
C ASN A 60 17.96 -10.65 4.02
N THR A 61 18.98 -10.46 3.19
CA THR A 61 19.61 -9.16 2.99
C THR A 61 18.78 -8.33 2.02
N LEU A 62 18.58 -7.04 2.33
CA LEU A 62 17.96 -6.12 1.37
C LEU A 62 18.88 -5.97 0.14
N ALA A 63 18.30 -5.79 -1.04
CA ALA A 63 19.08 -5.36 -2.20
C ALA A 63 19.82 -4.06 -1.85
N ASN A 64 21.11 -3.97 -2.22
CA ASN A 64 21.98 -2.85 -1.83
C ASN A 64 22.16 -2.65 -0.31
N GLY A 65 21.80 -3.64 0.51
CA GLY A 65 21.76 -3.54 1.96
C GLY A 65 22.99 -4.07 2.70
N ASP A 66 23.97 -4.69 2.03
CA ASP A 66 25.18 -5.23 2.68
C ASP A 66 26.43 -4.54 2.13
N TRP A 67 27.08 -3.75 2.98
CA TRP A 67 28.26 -2.97 2.65
C TRP A 67 29.37 -3.23 3.64
N THR A 68 30.54 -3.56 3.10
CA THR A 68 31.81 -3.58 3.82
C THR A 68 32.59 -2.31 3.49
N GLY A 69 33.13 -1.64 4.50
CA GLY A 69 33.74 -0.34 4.33
C GLY A 69 32.70 0.75 4.04
N ALA A 70 33.10 1.81 3.33
CA ALA A 70 32.21 2.93 3.03
C ALA A 70 31.02 2.53 2.14
N VAL A 71 29.84 3.07 2.45
CA VAL A 71 28.62 2.87 1.64
C VAL A 71 28.80 3.51 0.26
N GLY A 72 28.47 2.76 -0.79
CA GLY A 72 28.61 3.25 -2.17
C GLY A 72 30.06 3.33 -2.67
N GLY A 73 31.03 2.77 -1.94
CA GLY A 73 32.46 2.78 -2.33
C GLY A 73 33.12 4.16 -2.25
N LEU A 74 32.50 5.13 -1.58
CA LEU A 74 33.02 6.49 -1.43
C LEU A 74 34.04 6.56 -0.28
N THR A 75 35.33 6.50 -0.60
CA THR A 75 36.38 6.77 0.39
C THR A 75 36.46 8.28 0.67
N GLY A 76 36.20 8.70 1.91
CA GLY A 76 36.42 10.08 2.37
C GLY A 76 35.28 11.09 2.12
N ALA A 77 34.02 10.65 2.21
CA ALA A 77 32.87 11.54 2.03
C ALA A 77 32.84 12.68 3.07
N ALA A 78 32.79 13.92 2.58
CA ALA A 78 32.68 15.14 3.38
C ALA A 78 31.35 15.21 4.17
N SER A 79 31.39 15.94 5.29
CA SER A 79 30.48 16.08 6.44
C SER A 79 28.97 16.33 6.23
N ASN A 80 28.43 16.11 5.04
CA ASN A 80 27.10 16.60 4.67
C ASN A 80 26.60 16.09 3.31
N ALA A 81 27.37 15.28 2.57
CA ALA A 81 26.86 14.64 1.37
C ALA A 81 26.08 13.38 1.76
N TYR A 82 24.77 13.54 1.97
CA TYR A 82 23.81 12.41 1.97
C TYR A 82 23.81 11.79 0.56
N ASN A 83 24.85 11.02 0.22
CA ASN A 83 24.85 10.13 -0.94
C ASN A 83 24.17 8.82 -0.52
N ALA A 84 22.92 8.95 -0.06
CA ALA A 84 22.16 7.85 0.48
C ALA A 84 21.94 6.79 -0.61
N LEU A 85 22.53 5.62 -0.42
CA LEU A 85 22.17 4.46 -1.19
C LEU A 85 20.85 3.90 -0.65
N ILE A 86 19.93 3.59 -1.55
CA ILE A 86 18.65 3.01 -1.17
C ILE A 86 18.81 1.49 -1.12
N ALA A 87 18.64 0.92 0.08
CA ALA A 87 18.50 -0.51 0.28
C ALA A 87 17.02 -0.89 0.25
N THR A 88 16.65 -1.92 -0.52
CA THR A 88 15.23 -2.25 -0.75
C THR A 88 14.93 -3.75 -0.75
N ALA A 89 13.67 -4.08 -0.52
CA ALA A 89 13.05 -5.37 -0.84
C ALA A 89 11.61 -5.12 -1.30
N THR A 90 11.10 -5.91 -2.23
CA THR A 90 9.73 -5.79 -2.79
C THR A 90 9.08 -7.16 -2.90
N GLY A 91 7.78 -7.24 -3.14
CA GLY A 91 7.10 -8.53 -3.33
C GLY A 91 7.05 -9.40 -2.07
N LEU A 92 7.15 -8.81 -0.88
CA LEU A 92 7.10 -9.55 0.38
C LEU A 92 5.64 -9.89 0.71
N ASN A 93 5.38 -11.17 0.99
CA ASN A 93 4.05 -11.69 1.32
C ASN A 93 4.17 -12.61 2.55
N GLY A 94 3.29 -12.43 3.54
CA GLY A 94 3.34 -13.19 4.79
C GLY A 94 2.39 -12.64 5.85
N ASN A 95 2.63 -12.97 7.12
CA ASN A 95 1.83 -12.48 8.24
C ASN A 95 2.59 -11.44 9.09
N SER A 96 3.90 -11.60 9.19
CA SER A 96 4.77 -10.78 10.01
C SER A 96 6.07 -10.45 9.28
N LEU A 97 6.54 -9.23 9.45
CA LEU A 97 7.81 -8.73 8.94
C LEU A 97 8.64 -8.15 10.07
N GLN A 98 9.94 -8.46 10.11
CA GLN A 98 10.91 -7.76 10.95
C GLN A 98 12.04 -7.19 10.12
N VAL A 99 12.59 -6.06 10.54
CA VAL A 99 13.77 -5.42 9.96
C VAL A 99 14.90 -5.48 10.97
N ARG A 100 16.11 -5.80 10.51
CA ARG A 100 17.33 -5.77 11.33
C ARG A 100 18.40 -4.95 10.63
N ILE A 101 19.09 -4.13 11.41
CA ILE A 101 20.25 -3.38 10.97
C ILE A 101 21.42 -3.75 11.88
N SER A 102 22.46 -4.31 11.28
CA SER A 102 23.69 -4.66 11.96
C SER A 102 24.81 -3.75 11.47
N MET A 103 25.61 -3.21 12.37
CA MET A 103 26.72 -2.31 12.02
C MET A 103 27.92 -2.50 12.94
N ARG A 104 29.11 -2.27 12.40
CA ARG A 104 30.38 -2.28 13.14
C ARG A 104 31.30 -1.22 12.57
N THR A 105 31.94 -0.47 13.46
CA THR A 105 33.02 0.47 13.14
C THR A 105 34.25 0.17 13.99
N THR A 106 35.43 0.51 13.51
CA THR A 106 36.71 0.29 14.20
C THR A 106 37.42 1.59 14.56
N ALA A 107 36.95 2.73 14.07
CA ALA A 107 37.34 4.06 14.54
C ALA A 107 36.16 4.81 15.19
N ALA A 108 36.48 5.83 15.98
CA ALA A 108 35.49 6.63 16.72
C ALA A 108 34.87 7.73 15.85
N ASP A 109 35.49 8.08 14.73
CA ASP A 109 35.01 9.06 13.75
C ASP A 109 34.30 8.40 12.55
N GLU A 110 34.29 7.08 12.48
CA GLU A 110 33.44 6.30 11.57
C GLU A 110 32.00 6.23 12.08
N ILE A 111 31.06 6.57 11.22
CA ILE A 111 29.64 6.61 11.50
C ILE A 111 28.90 6.02 10.31
N TYR A 112 28.11 4.98 10.55
CA TYR A 112 27.03 4.62 9.64
C TYR A 112 25.76 5.36 10.04
N GLN A 113 25.04 5.86 9.04
CA GLN A 113 23.76 6.53 9.18
C GLN A 113 22.70 5.73 8.44
N ILE A 114 21.57 5.52 9.11
CA ILE A 114 20.36 4.99 8.50
C ILE A 114 19.28 6.03 8.71
N ASP A 115 18.53 6.31 7.66
CA ASP A 115 17.41 7.22 7.71
C ASP A 115 16.30 6.80 6.76
N ASN A 116 15.15 7.44 6.89
CA ASN A 116 14.01 7.28 5.99
C ASN A 116 13.60 5.80 5.82
N ILE A 117 13.55 5.04 6.92
CA ILE A 117 13.07 3.65 6.87
C ILE A 117 11.58 3.67 6.56
N LEU A 118 11.19 2.94 5.53
CA LEU A 118 9.84 2.85 5.03
C LEU A 118 9.47 1.38 4.83
N VAL A 119 8.30 1.01 5.33
CA VAL A 119 7.62 -0.24 5.03
C VAL A 119 6.25 0.12 4.49
N SER A 120 5.89 -0.38 3.31
CA SER A 120 4.61 -0.08 2.69
C SER A 120 4.08 -1.26 1.87
N GLU A 121 2.77 -1.38 1.79
CA GLU A 121 2.10 -2.20 0.79
C GLU A 121 2.20 -1.55 -0.60
N GLU A 122 2.21 -2.34 -1.67
CA GLU A 122 2.31 -1.85 -3.05
C GLU A 122 3.47 -0.86 -3.24
N PHE A 123 4.64 -1.19 -2.67
CA PHE A 123 5.76 -0.26 -2.66
C PHE A 123 6.17 0.11 -4.08
N SER A 124 5.96 1.37 -4.44
CA SER A 124 6.17 1.92 -5.78
C SER A 124 7.63 1.95 -6.26
N GLY A 125 8.56 1.42 -5.47
CA GLY A 125 10.00 1.50 -5.72
C GLY A 125 10.60 2.88 -5.43
N THR A 126 9.79 3.87 -5.05
CA THR A 126 10.23 5.23 -4.75
C THR A 126 9.86 5.64 -3.33
N MET A 127 10.72 6.43 -2.70
CA MET A 127 10.48 6.94 -1.36
C MET A 127 9.75 8.29 -1.39
N PRO A 128 9.03 8.66 -0.31
CA PRO A 128 8.54 10.01 -0.12
C PRO A 128 9.67 11.03 -0.22
N VAL A 129 9.40 12.16 -0.88
CA VAL A 129 10.37 13.24 -1.08
C VAL A 129 9.81 14.55 -0.54
N ILE A 130 10.48 15.10 0.46
CA ILE A 130 10.23 16.47 0.94
C ILE A 130 10.95 17.42 -0.02
N VAL A 131 10.19 18.21 -0.78
CA VAL A 131 10.75 19.06 -1.85
C VAL A 131 11.67 20.15 -1.28
N SER A 132 11.27 20.77 -0.17
CA SER A 132 11.98 21.86 0.49
C SER A 132 12.08 21.59 1.99
N PRO A 133 13.06 20.81 2.46
CA PRO A 133 13.12 20.35 3.87
C PRO A 133 13.26 21.45 4.93
N ASN A 134 13.56 22.69 4.53
CA ASN A 134 13.63 23.86 5.42
C ASN A 134 12.41 24.79 5.28
N ASP A 135 11.44 24.47 4.42
CA ASP A 135 10.20 25.22 4.27
C ASP A 135 9.09 24.54 5.09
N PRO A 136 8.51 25.21 6.11
CA PRO A 136 7.40 24.64 6.87
C PRO A 136 6.13 24.39 6.02
N ASN A 137 6.06 24.91 4.79
CA ASN A 137 4.97 24.66 3.83
C ASN A 137 5.39 23.76 2.67
N SER A 138 6.49 23.01 2.81
CA SER A 138 6.97 22.13 1.74
C SER A 138 5.91 21.13 1.30
N VAL A 139 5.87 20.91 -0.01
CA VAL A 139 5.15 19.77 -0.59
C VAL A 139 5.94 18.49 -0.33
N ILE A 140 5.21 17.38 -0.15
CA ILE A 140 5.75 16.03 -0.09
C ILE A 140 5.21 15.27 -1.30
N ASN A 141 6.12 14.74 -2.12
CA ASN A 141 5.79 13.89 -3.25
C ASN A 141 5.97 12.41 -2.87
N ASN A 142 5.36 11.51 -3.64
CA ASN A 142 5.52 10.05 -3.51
C ASN A 142 5.17 9.52 -2.11
N LEU A 143 4.12 10.05 -1.48
CA LEU A 143 3.53 9.44 -0.29
C LEU A 143 3.15 8.00 -0.60
N GLN A 144 3.53 7.07 0.27
CA GLN A 144 3.14 5.68 0.12
C GLN A 144 1.75 5.43 0.70
N TYR A 145 1.08 4.34 0.32
CA TYR A 145 -0.18 3.95 0.98
C TYR A 145 0.04 3.64 2.46
N GLY A 146 -0.96 4.00 3.27
CA GLY A 146 -0.92 3.96 4.72
C GLY A 146 -0.33 5.22 5.36
N VAL A 147 0.09 5.06 6.62
CA VAL A 147 0.59 6.17 7.45
C VAL A 147 2.04 6.50 7.08
N ASN A 148 2.27 7.74 6.66
CA ASN A 148 3.60 8.30 6.45
C ASN A 148 3.92 9.24 7.63
N THR A 149 4.85 8.86 8.50
CA THR A 149 5.27 9.69 9.64
C THR A 149 6.47 10.54 9.26
N PHE A 150 6.33 11.86 9.37
CA PHE A 150 7.39 12.83 9.12
C PHE A 150 7.83 13.50 10.41
N MET A 151 9.12 13.80 10.54
CA MET A 151 9.68 14.49 11.69
C MET A 151 10.24 15.86 11.30
N TRP A 152 9.75 16.90 11.95
CA TRP A 152 10.30 18.25 11.86
C TRP A 152 11.28 18.49 13.00
N THR A 153 12.50 18.92 12.70
CA THR A 153 13.53 19.24 13.69
C THR A 153 13.91 20.72 13.61
N ILE A 154 13.85 21.43 14.74
CA ILE A 154 14.38 22.79 14.86
C ILE A 154 15.67 22.71 15.66
N THR A 155 16.76 23.22 15.09
CA THR A 155 18.07 23.29 15.74
C THR A 155 18.42 24.73 16.10
N HIS A 156 19.17 24.90 17.18
CA HIS A 156 19.74 26.17 17.59
C HIS A 156 21.20 25.94 18.00
N PRO A 157 22.15 26.86 17.74
CA PRO A 157 23.57 26.63 18.00
C PRO A 157 23.93 26.26 19.44
N THR A 158 23.14 26.75 20.41
CA THR A 158 23.40 26.57 21.84
C THR A 158 22.36 25.72 22.56
N CYS A 159 21.16 25.60 22.00
CA CYS A 159 20.06 24.90 22.67
C CYS A 159 19.89 23.50 22.06
N PRO A 160 19.49 22.51 22.86
CA PRO A 160 19.13 21.19 22.31
C PRO A 160 18.07 21.33 21.21
N ALA A 161 18.21 20.51 20.17
CA ALA A 161 17.23 20.48 19.09
C ALA A 161 15.85 20.06 19.61
N THR A 162 14.80 20.69 19.10
CA THR A 162 13.41 20.27 19.34
C THR A 162 12.88 19.52 18.14
N ARG A 163 11.96 18.56 18.38
CA ARG A 163 11.40 17.68 17.36
C ARG A 163 9.90 17.56 17.51
N SER A 164 9.20 17.43 16.41
CA SER A 164 7.77 17.13 16.35
C SER A 164 7.51 16.19 15.18
N THR A 165 6.57 15.26 15.35
CA THR A 165 6.17 14.32 14.31
C THR A 165 4.76 14.62 13.83
N VAL A 166 4.51 14.36 12.55
CA VAL A 166 3.18 14.42 11.93
C VAL A 166 2.94 13.16 11.12
N ASP A 167 1.74 12.61 11.24
CA ASP A 167 1.30 11.44 10.48
C ASP A 167 0.41 11.90 9.32
N VAL A 168 0.77 11.52 8.11
CA VAL A 168 0.00 11.75 6.89
C VAL A 168 -0.47 10.39 6.37
N ASN A 169 -1.77 10.11 6.55
CA ASN A 169 -2.35 8.86 6.09
C ASN A 169 -2.82 8.99 4.62
N ARG A 170 -2.17 8.27 3.70
CA ARG A 170 -2.62 8.17 2.32
C ARG A 170 -3.44 6.89 2.15
N VAL A 171 -4.72 7.06 1.86
CA VAL A 171 -5.67 5.95 1.71
C VAL A 171 -5.91 5.64 0.25
N PHE A 172 -6.37 4.41 -0.01
CA PHE A 172 -6.86 4.01 -1.32
C PHE A 172 -8.08 4.84 -1.75
N SER A 173 -8.14 5.19 -3.04
CA SER A 173 -9.29 5.85 -3.67
C SER A 173 -9.93 4.87 -4.66
N PRO A 174 -11.15 4.38 -4.40
CA PRO A 174 -11.83 3.49 -5.32
C PRO A 174 -12.22 4.19 -6.63
N VAL A 175 -12.44 3.39 -7.67
CA VAL A 175 -12.94 3.75 -8.99
C VAL A 175 -14.05 2.76 -9.34
N ALA A 176 -15.27 3.04 -8.88
CA ALA A 176 -16.39 2.13 -9.00
C ALA A 176 -16.81 1.96 -10.47
N ASP A 177 -16.98 0.71 -10.89
CA ASP A 177 -17.51 0.37 -12.21
C ASP A 177 -18.61 -0.68 -12.08
N ALA A 178 -19.86 -0.26 -12.25
CA ALA A 178 -21.03 -1.13 -12.21
C ALA A 178 -21.16 -2.05 -13.46
N GLY A 179 -20.29 -1.89 -14.45
CA GLY A 179 -20.35 -2.63 -15.70
C GLY A 179 -21.49 -2.13 -16.60
N ALA A 180 -22.11 -3.05 -17.35
CA ALA A 180 -23.15 -2.71 -18.31
C ALA A 180 -24.56 -3.02 -17.79
N GLY A 181 -25.46 -2.08 -18.00
CA GLY A 181 -26.90 -2.32 -17.89
C GLY A 181 -27.45 -3.16 -19.05
N GLY A 182 -28.74 -3.49 -18.99
CA GLY A 182 -29.32 -4.44 -19.94
C GLY A 182 -30.83 -4.50 -19.96
N SER A 183 -31.35 -5.54 -20.58
CA SER A 183 -32.80 -5.77 -20.70
C SER A 183 -33.08 -7.26 -20.73
N GLU A 184 -34.09 -7.68 -19.95
CA GLU A 184 -34.45 -9.08 -19.77
C GLU A 184 -35.95 -9.30 -19.97
N CYS A 185 -36.32 -10.51 -20.39
CA CYS A 185 -37.72 -10.93 -20.56
C CYS A 185 -38.24 -11.75 -19.37
N ASP A 186 -37.61 -11.59 -18.21
CA ASP A 186 -37.99 -12.20 -16.93
C ASP A 186 -37.78 -11.20 -15.77
N PHE A 187 -37.48 -11.68 -14.57
CA PHE A 187 -37.26 -10.87 -13.37
C PHE A 187 -35.83 -10.92 -12.83
N THR A 188 -34.89 -11.53 -13.57
CA THR A 188 -33.53 -11.81 -13.10
C THR A 188 -32.50 -11.16 -14.02
N PHE A 189 -31.46 -10.53 -13.46
CA PHE A 189 -30.35 -9.96 -14.24
C PHE A 189 -29.01 -10.19 -13.54
N ASP A 190 -27.98 -10.51 -14.31
CA ASP A 190 -26.62 -10.69 -13.80
C ASP A 190 -25.87 -9.34 -13.78
N LEU A 191 -25.63 -8.84 -12.57
CA LEU A 191 -24.81 -7.66 -12.34
C LEU A 191 -23.33 -8.07 -12.33
N ASN A 192 -22.51 -7.32 -13.06
CA ASN A 192 -21.11 -7.64 -13.29
C ASN A 192 -20.24 -6.38 -13.11
N ALA A 193 -20.13 -5.90 -11.87
CA ALA A 193 -19.23 -4.81 -11.53
C ALA A 193 -17.76 -5.25 -11.59
N THR A 194 -16.86 -4.30 -11.82
CA THR A 194 -15.42 -4.48 -11.65
C THR A 194 -15.00 -3.81 -10.34
N ALA A 195 -14.58 -4.61 -9.36
CA ALA A 195 -14.10 -4.08 -8.09
C ALA A 195 -12.73 -3.39 -8.26
N SER A 196 -12.55 -2.20 -7.67
CA SER A 196 -11.28 -1.46 -7.80
C SER A 196 -10.11 -2.08 -7.06
N VAL A 197 -10.37 -2.88 -6.05
CA VAL A 197 -9.36 -3.39 -5.12
C VAL A 197 -8.91 -4.80 -5.52
N LEU A 198 -7.59 -4.99 -5.58
CA LEU A 198 -6.95 -6.29 -5.85
C LEU A 198 -6.85 -7.19 -4.60
N VAL A 199 -7.06 -6.65 -3.40
CA VAL A 199 -6.83 -7.34 -2.12
C VAL A 199 -7.96 -7.09 -1.10
N PRO A 200 -8.66 -8.13 -0.59
CA PRO A 200 -9.67 -7.96 0.45
C PRO A 200 -9.11 -7.27 1.71
N ASN A 201 -9.83 -6.28 2.24
CA ASN A 201 -9.57 -5.55 3.51
C ASN A 201 -8.50 -4.44 3.50
N GLN A 202 -8.09 -3.89 2.35
CA GLN A 202 -7.30 -2.66 2.35
C GLN A 202 -8.12 -1.50 2.95
N ASP A 203 -7.59 -0.73 3.90
CA ASP A 203 -8.23 0.47 4.47
C ASP A 203 -9.70 0.32 4.92
N ASN A 204 -10.09 -0.86 5.43
CA ASN A 204 -11.50 -1.18 5.73
C ASN A 204 -12.42 -1.04 4.51
N TYR A 205 -11.92 -1.37 3.32
CA TYR A 205 -12.65 -1.35 2.06
C TYR A 205 -14.00 -2.05 2.19
N VAL A 206 -15.04 -1.37 1.74
CA VAL A 206 -16.39 -1.90 1.64
C VAL A 206 -16.93 -1.60 0.26
N ALA A 207 -17.71 -2.53 -0.28
CA ALA A 207 -18.41 -2.36 -1.53
C ALA A 207 -19.80 -2.98 -1.47
N GLY A 208 -20.71 -2.51 -2.32
CA GLY A 208 -22.00 -3.15 -2.44
C GLY A 208 -22.93 -2.52 -3.47
N TRP A 209 -23.87 -3.34 -3.91
CA TRP A 209 -24.97 -2.98 -4.77
C TRP A 209 -26.15 -2.43 -3.97
N THR A 210 -26.75 -1.36 -4.50
CA THR A 210 -28.02 -0.82 -4.02
C THR A 210 -29.00 -0.63 -5.17
N GLN A 211 -30.29 -0.90 -4.93
CA GLN A 211 -31.34 -0.44 -5.83
C GLN A 211 -31.61 1.04 -5.53
N THR A 212 -31.33 1.93 -6.48
CA THR A 212 -31.53 3.38 -6.31
C THR A 212 -32.83 3.88 -6.93
N ALA A 213 -33.37 3.16 -7.90
CA ALA A 213 -34.69 3.44 -8.48
C ALA A 213 -35.38 2.17 -9.00
N GLY A 214 -36.70 2.23 -9.17
CA GLY A 214 -37.50 1.18 -9.78
C GLY A 214 -38.96 1.18 -9.32
N PRO A 215 -39.87 0.54 -10.07
CA PRO A 215 -41.30 0.48 -9.76
C PRO A 215 -41.67 -0.51 -8.64
N GLY A 216 -40.75 -1.39 -8.24
CA GLY A 216 -40.94 -2.39 -7.20
C GLY A 216 -39.67 -2.59 -6.36
N ALA A 217 -39.58 -3.70 -5.64
CA ALA A 217 -38.42 -4.01 -4.81
C ALA A 217 -37.56 -5.14 -5.39
N VAL A 218 -36.28 -5.15 -5.02
CA VAL A 218 -35.45 -6.35 -5.14
C VAL A 218 -35.95 -7.40 -4.16
N SER A 219 -36.32 -8.56 -4.70
CA SER A 219 -36.77 -9.73 -3.94
C SER A 219 -35.61 -10.61 -3.46
N SER A 220 -34.48 -10.63 -4.18
CA SER A 220 -33.27 -11.37 -3.77
C SER A 220 -32.00 -10.89 -4.46
N TRP A 221 -30.87 -11.18 -3.80
CA TRP A 221 -29.51 -11.02 -4.33
C TRP A 221 -28.82 -12.36 -4.24
N GLY A 222 -28.39 -12.91 -5.38
CA GLY A 222 -27.87 -14.26 -5.50
C GLY A 222 -26.65 -14.52 -4.62
N ALA A 223 -25.49 -14.02 -5.05
CA ALA A 223 -24.23 -14.21 -4.30
C ALA A 223 -24.11 -13.28 -3.08
N GLY A 224 -24.96 -12.26 -2.99
CA GLY A 224 -24.89 -11.17 -2.00
C GLY A 224 -24.86 -9.81 -2.68
N GLN A 225 -25.22 -8.75 -1.94
CA GLN A 225 -25.13 -7.36 -2.41
C GLN A 225 -23.70 -6.84 -2.40
N ASP A 226 -22.87 -7.35 -1.51
CA ASP A 226 -21.46 -7.01 -1.32
C ASP A 226 -20.53 -7.68 -2.33
N GLN A 227 -21.07 -8.51 -3.22
CA GLN A 227 -20.32 -9.19 -4.27
C GLN A 227 -20.41 -8.41 -5.59
N PRO A 228 -19.28 -8.12 -6.26
CA PRO A 228 -19.27 -7.37 -7.53
C PRO A 228 -20.02 -8.11 -8.65
N VAL A 229 -19.95 -9.45 -8.63
CA VAL A 229 -20.71 -10.32 -9.52
C VAL A 229 -21.84 -10.99 -8.73
N THR A 230 -23.08 -10.66 -9.06
CA THR A 230 -24.27 -11.17 -8.37
C THR A 230 -25.51 -11.11 -9.26
N THR A 231 -26.44 -12.04 -9.08
CA THR A 231 -27.74 -12.01 -9.78
C THR A 231 -28.76 -11.26 -8.94
N VAL A 232 -29.43 -10.26 -9.50
CA VAL A 232 -30.53 -9.55 -8.85
C VAL A 232 -31.87 -10.07 -9.34
N THR A 233 -32.84 -10.26 -8.44
CA THR A 233 -34.22 -10.62 -8.80
C THR A 233 -35.21 -9.55 -8.33
N VAL A 234 -36.04 -9.01 -9.21
CA VAL A 234 -37.06 -7.99 -8.86
C VAL A 234 -38.47 -8.58 -8.77
N ASP A 235 -39.40 -7.88 -8.13
CA ASP A 235 -40.79 -8.33 -7.96
C ASP A 235 -41.79 -7.77 -9.00
N SER A 236 -41.35 -6.81 -9.82
CA SER A 236 -42.20 -6.07 -10.74
C SER A 236 -41.46 -5.76 -12.05
N TYR A 237 -42.19 -5.69 -13.16
CA TYR A 237 -41.62 -5.32 -14.46
C TYR A 237 -41.41 -3.80 -14.55
N GLY A 238 -40.42 -3.38 -15.31
CA GLY A 238 -40.07 -1.99 -15.56
C GLY A 238 -38.57 -1.72 -15.52
N THR A 239 -38.21 -0.44 -15.54
CA THR A 239 -36.81 0.00 -15.48
C THR A 239 -36.37 0.18 -14.02
N TYR A 240 -35.24 -0.42 -13.66
CA TYR A 240 -34.59 -0.30 -12.36
C TYR A 240 -33.21 0.32 -12.53
N GLU A 241 -32.77 1.07 -11.52
CA GLU A 241 -31.39 1.54 -11.42
C GLU A 241 -30.68 0.82 -10.28
N PHE A 242 -29.50 0.28 -10.58
CA PHE A 242 -28.63 -0.38 -9.61
C PHE A 242 -27.30 0.36 -9.55
N THR A 243 -26.88 0.70 -8.33
CA THR A 243 -25.65 1.45 -8.07
C THR A 243 -24.66 0.57 -7.32
N TRP A 244 -23.46 0.41 -7.87
CA TRP A 244 -22.30 -0.19 -7.23
C TRP A 244 -21.53 0.92 -6.53
N THR A 245 -21.37 0.83 -5.22
CA THR A 245 -20.63 1.82 -4.42
C THR A 245 -19.44 1.17 -3.76
N GLU A 246 -18.31 1.85 -3.79
CA GLU A 246 -17.06 1.45 -3.14
C GLU A 246 -16.55 2.57 -2.23
N SER A 247 -16.04 2.23 -1.06
CA SER A 247 -15.44 3.21 -0.14
C SER A 247 -14.38 2.60 0.78
N ASN A 248 -13.54 3.45 1.37
CA ASN A 248 -12.57 3.05 2.40
C ASN A 248 -13.16 2.98 3.83
N GLY A 249 -14.35 2.38 3.93
CA GLY A 249 -15.01 2.06 5.19
C GLY A 249 -16.00 3.11 5.71
N PRO A 250 -16.62 2.88 6.88
CA PRO A 250 -17.61 3.80 7.45
C PRO A 250 -16.99 5.17 7.78
N GLY A 251 -17.61 6.26 7.30
CA GLY A 251 -17.03 7.61 7.43
C GLY A 251 -15.88 7.85 6.46
N ALA A 252 -15.81 7.05 5.39
CA ALA A 252 -14.81 7.08 4.34
C ALA A 252 -14.38 8.48 3.93
N LEU A 253 -13.06 8.64 3.83
CA LEU A 253 -12.45 9.82 3.19
C LEU A 253 -12.65 9.79 1.68
N CYS A 254 -12.72 8.59 1.08
CA CYS A 254 -12.86 8.39 -0.36
C CYS A 254 -13.97 7.38 -0.63
N THR A 255 -14.91 7.77 -1.49
CA THR A 255 -16.02 6.95 -1.98
C THR A 255 -16.17 7.21 -3.47
N ASP A 256 -16.57 6.18 -4.20
CA ASP A 256 -16.97 6.30 -5.60
C ASP A 256 -18.15 5.39 -5.87
N ASP A 257 -18.97 5.73 -6.86
CA ASP A 257 -20.13 4.95 -7.23
C ASP A 257 -20.42 5.00 -8.73
N SER A 258 -21.06 3.94 -9.22
CA SER A 258 -21.44 3.80 -10.63
C SER A 258 -22.81 3.18 -10.73
N THR A 259 -23.66 3.74 -11.58
CA THR A 259 -25.06 3.34 -11.73
C THR A 259 -25.33 2.78 -13.13
N ILE A 260 -26.06 1.67 -13.19
CA ILE A 260 -26.58 1.09 -14.42
C ILE A 260 -28.11 0.98 -14.39
N ALA A 261 -28.71 1.02 -15.58
CA ALA A 261 -30.14 0.79 -15.77
C ALA A 261 -30.40 -0.61 -16.33
N VAL A 262 -31.40 -1.31 -15.78
CA VAL A 262 -31.84 -2.63 -16.23
C VAL A 262 -33.34 -2.61 -16.47
N ASN A 263 -33.78 -3.08 -17.64
CA ASN A 263 -35.20 -3.15 -17.99
C ASN A 263 -35.72 -4.59 -17.91
N PHE A 264 -36.75 -4.82 -17.09
CA PHE A 264 -37.43 -6.11 -16.99
C PHE A 264 -38.76 -6.06 -17.74
N TYR A 265 -38.94 -6.93 -18.73
CA TYR A 265 -40.11 -6.99 -19.59
C TYR A 265 -40.90 -8.27 -19.40
N ARG A 266 -42.23 -8.15 -19.53
CA ARG A 266 -43.10 -9.32 -19.52
C ARG A 266 -42.93 -10.13 -20.80
N GLN A 267 -42.70 -11.44 -20.65
CA GLN A 267 -42.62 -12.34 -21.79
C GLN A 267 -43.98 -12.41 -22.54
N PRO A 268 -43.99 -12.25 -23.87
CA PRO A 268 -45.20 -12.45 -24.66
C PRO A 268 -45.59 -13.93 -24.71
N VAL A 269 -46.89 -14.22 -24.57
CA VAL A 269 -47.43 -15.58 -24.67
C VAL A 269 -47.90 -15.83 -26.10
N ALA A 270 -47.28 -16.78 -26.79
CA ALA A 270 -47.74 -17.22 -28.11
C ALA A 270 -48.93 -18.19 -27.97
N ASN A 271 -50.01 -17.93 -28.71
CA ASN A 271 -51.18 -18.80 -28.81
C ASN A 271 -51.60 -18.93 -30.28
N ALA A 272 -51.43 -20.12 -30.85
CA ALA A 272 -51.72 -20.39 -32.27
C ALA A 272 -53.22 -20.63 -32.55
N GLY A 273 -54.08 -20.51 -31.53
CA GLY A 273 -55.49 -20.88 -31.64
C GLY A 273 -55.69 -22.39 -31.63
N ALA A 274 -56.92 -22.83 -31.89
CA ALA A 274 -57.25 -24.25 -31.98
C ALA A 274 -56.79 -24.84 -33.34
N ASN A 275 -56.42 -26.13 -33.33
CA ASN A 275 -56.16 -26.87 -34.57
C ASN A 275 -57.43 -26.92 -35.44
N GLY A 276 -57.25 -26.82 -36.75
CA GLY A 276 -58.31 -27.00 -37.75
C GLY A 276 -57.98 -28.13 -38.71
N GLU A 277 -59.03 -28.77 -39.25
CA GLU A 277 -58.94 -29.75 -40.32
C GLU A 277 -59.67 -29.20 -41.56
N ALA A 278 -59.12 -29.40 -42.75
CA ALA A 278 -59.68 -28.97 -44.03
C ALA A 278 -59.60 -30.11 -45.05
N CYS A 279 -60.61 -30.24 -45.93
CA CYS A 279 -60.68 -31.24 -47.00
C CYS A 279 -60.54 -30.63 -48.40
#